data_AF-A0A264W3B3-F1
#
_entry.id   AF-A0A264W3B3-F1
#
_cell.length_a   1.000
_cell.length_b   1.000
_cell.length_c   1.000
_cell.angle_alpha   90.00
_cell.angle_beta   90.00
_cell.angle_gamma   90.00
#
_symmetry.space_group_name_H-M   'P 1'
#
loop_
_entity.id
_entity.type
_entity.pdbx_description
1 polymer ?
#
loop_
_entity_poly.entity_id
_entity_poly.type
_entity_poly.pdbx_seq_one_letter_code
_entity_poly.pdbx_strand_id
1 'polypeptide(L)' 'MNEAAKSLYISQPSLSNAIKDLEKEIKISIFVRTNRGVVVSNEGAEFLGYARQVLHHEIWF' A
#
# COMPACT_ATOMS: atom_id res chain seq x y z
N MET A 1 9.20 -2.24 -1.00
CA MET A 1 8.83 -1.24 -2.03
C MET A 1 9.57 -1.40 -3.35
N ASN A 2 10.89 -1.62 -3.37
CA ASN A 2 11.61 -1.82 -4.64
C ASN A 2 11.11 -3.07 -5.40
N GLU A 3 11.04 -4.22 -4.72
CA GLU A 3 10.52 -5.45 -5.33
C GLU A 3 9.06 -5.32 -5.76
N ALA A 4 8.20 -4.67 -4.97
CA ALA A 4 6.81 -4.42 -5.34
C ALA A 4 6.68 -3.57 -6.62
N ALA A 5 7.51 -2.53 -6.79
CA ALA A 5 7.51 -1.70 -7.99
C ALA A 5 7.90 -2.52 -9.24
N LYS A 6 8.89 -3.42 -9.10
CA LYS A 6 9.27 -4.36 -10.17
C LYS A 6 8.14 -5.33 -10.52
N SER A 7 7.50 -5.94 -9.51
CA SER A 7 6.36 -6.85 -9.73
C SER A 7 5.16 -6.16 -10.38
N LEU A 8 5.01 -4.86 -10.16
CA LEU A 8 3.97 -4.02 -10.77
C LEU A 8 4.41 -3.37 -12.10
N TYR A 9 5.63 -3.64 -12.58
CA TYR A 9 6.20 -3.04 -13.79
C TYR A 9 6.19 -1.50 -13.82
N ILE A 10 6.33 -0.86 -12.65
CA ILE A 10 6.36 0.61 -12.51
C ILE A 10 7.63 1.08 -11.82
N SER A 11 7.89 2.39 -11.89
CA SER A 11 9.01 2.99 -11.17
C SER A 11 8.74 3.05 -9.66
N GLN A 12 9.77 2.86 -8.86
CA GLN A 12 9.67 2.97 -7.40
C GLN A 12 9.16 4.36 -6.93
N PRO A 13 9.56 5.50 -7.54
CA PRO A 13 8.99 6.81 -7.21
C PRO A 13 7.49 6.89 -7.50
N SER A 14 7.03 6.34 -8.63
CA SER A 14 5.60 6.30 -8.97
C SER A 14 4.80 5.53 -7.94
N LEU A 15 5.24 4.32 -7.57
CA LEU A 15 4.60 3.53 -6.51
C LEU A 15 4.60 4.26 -5.16
N SER A 16 5.72 4.88 -4.79
CA SER A 16 5.81 5.61 -3.53
C SER A 16 4.91 6.84 -3.48
N ASN A 17 4.71 7.52 -4.61
CA ASN A 17 3.85 8.69 -4.67
C ASN A 17 2.38 8.27 -4.61
N ALA A 18 1.98 7.23 -5.36
CA ALA A 18 0.63 6.68 -5.29
C ALA A 18 0.23 6.26 -3.87
N ILE A 19 1.13 5.56 -3.16
CA ILE A 19 0.90 5.19 -1.75
C ILE A 19 0.76 6.43 -0.87
N LYS A 20 1.65 7.42 -1.01
CA LYS A 20 1.60 8.65 -0.20
C LYS A 20 0.34 9.45 -0.45
N ASP A 21 -0.13 9.51 -1.68
CA ASP A 21 -1.31 10.29 -2.05
C ASP A 21 -2.57 9.61 -1.51
N LEU A 22 -2.65 8.28 -1.58
CA LEU A 22 -3.68 7.51 -0.88
C LEU A 22 -3.65 7.79 0.63
N GLU A 23 -2.48 7.63 1.29
CA GLU A 23 -2.33 7.88 2.73
C GLU A 23 -2.80 9.29 3.14
N LYS A 24 -2.58 10.32 2.31
CA LYS A 24 -3.09 11.67 2.54
C LYS A 24 -4.60 11.77 2.39
N GLU A 25 -5.17 11.11 1.38
CA GLU A 25 -6.60 11.13 1.09
C GLU A 25 -7.40 10.53 2.24
N ILE A 26 -6.99 9.35 2.72
CA ILE A 26 -7.65 8.64 3.82
C ILE A 26 -7.13 9.04 5.21
N LYS A 27 -6.14 9.94 5.29
CA LYS A 27 -5.56 10.50 6.51
C LYS A 27 -5.02 9.45 7.49
N ILE A 28 -4.48 8.36 6.98
CA ILE A 28 -3.79 7.34 7.77
C ILE A 28 -2.41 7.04 7.16
N SER A 29 -1.46 6.61 7.98
CA SER A 29 -0.24 5.98 7.46
C SER A 29 -0.51 4.50 7.31
N ILE A 30 -0.37 3.93 6.12
CA ILE A 30 -0.50 2.49 5.85
C ILE A 30 0.86 1.81 6.08
N PHE A 31 1.93 2.49 5.67
CA PHE A 31 3.29 1.97 5.75
C PHE A 31 4.22 2.92 6.51
N VAL A 32 5.04 2.36 7.39
CA VAL A 32 6.06 3.10 8.16
C VAL A 32 7.45 2.68 7.69
N ARG A 33 8.30 3.68 7.42
CA ARG A 33 9.70 3.45 7.06
C ARG A 33 10.54 3.25 8.31
N THR A 34 11.41 2.24 8.27
CA THR A 34 12.37 1.93 9.32
C THR A 34 13.75 1.73 8.71
N ASN A 35 14.79 1.68 9.54
CA ASN A 35 16.15 1.37 9.09
C ASN A 35 16.29 -0.02 8.44
N ARG A 36 15.29 -0.89 8.60
CA ARG A 36 15.24 -2.24 8.04
C ARG A 36 14.33 -2.36 6.82
N GLY A 37 13.72 -1.26 6.37
CA GLY A 37 12.82 -1.24 5.22
C GLY A 37 11.47 -0.63 5.55
N VAL A 38 10.39 -1.29 5.18
CA VAL A 38 9.02 -0.78 5.33
C VAL A 38 8.20 -1.81 6.08
N VAL A 39 7.48 -1.36 7.10
CA VAL A 39 6.54 -2.17 7.89
C VAL A 39 5.13 -1.62 7.73
N VAL A 40 4.13 -2.45 7.94
CA VAL A 40 2.73 -2.02 7.98
C VAL A 40 2.46 -1.38 9.35
N SER A 41 1.74 -0.26 9.38
CA SER A 41 1.25 0.36 10.62
C SER A 41 0.08 -0.44 11.22
N ASN A 42 -0.40 -0.04 12.40
CA ASN A 42 -1.58 -0.68 12.99
C ASN A 42 -2.84 -0.39 12.15
N GLU A 43 -3.04 0.88 11.79
CA GLU A 43 -4.13 1.36 10.93
C GLU A 43 -4.04 0.78 9.52
N GLY A 44 -2.82 0.61 9.01
CA GLY A 44 -2.53 -0.02 7.73
C GLY A 44 -2.93 -1.49 7.71
N ALA A 45 -2.80 -2.21 8.83
CA ALA A 45 -3.22 -3.62 8.90
C ALA A 45 -4.74 -3.76 8.75
N GLU A 46 -5.51 -2.88 9.40
CA GLU A 46 -6.97 -2.81 9.25
C GLU A 46 -7.37 -2.42 7.82
N PHE A 47 -6.77 -1.35 7.29
CA PHE A 47 -7.01 -0.89 5.93
C PHE A 47 -6.78 -1.99 4.88
N LEU A 48 -5.66 -2.70 4.98
CA LEU A 48 -5.35 -3.80 4.07
C LEU A 48 -6.33 -4.97 4.20
N GLY A 49 -6.96 -5.14 5.37
CA GLY A 49 -8.06 -6.08 5.56
C GLY A 49 -9.25 -5.76 4.65
N TYR A 50 -9.72 -4.51 4.70
CA TYR A 50 -10.80 -4.03 3.84
C TYR A 50 -10.41 -4.07 2.35
N ALA A 51 -9.21 -3.61 2.00
CA ALA A 51 -8.74 -3.62 0.61
C ALA A 51 -8.74 -5.04 0.01
N ARG A 52 -8.32 -6.05 0.77
CA ARG A 52 -8.37 -7.45 0.33
C ARG A 52 -9.80 -7.94 0.09
N GLN A 53 -10.76 -7.53 0.92
CA GLN A 53 -12.17 -7.90 0.72
C GLN A 53 -12.73 -7.29 -0.57
N VAL A 54 -12.44 -6.01 -0.83
CA VAL A 54 -12.87 -5.34 -2.07
C VAL A 54 -12.26 -6.01 -3.29
N LEU A 55 -10.93 -6.22 -3.30
CA LEU A 55 -10.26 -6.88 -4.42
C LEU A 55 -10.79 -8.30 -4.66
N HIS A 56 -11.06 -9.06 -3.60
CA HIS A 56 -11.67 -10.37 -3.75
C HIS A 56 -13.06 -10.26 -4.37
N HIS A 57 -13.89 -9.31 -3.93
CA HIS A 57 -15.25 -9.14 -4.45
C HIS A 57 -15.29 -8.65 -5.90
N GLU A 58 -14.31 -7.86 -6.34
CA GLU A 58 -14.18 -7.39 -7.73
C GLU A 58 -13.61 -8.46 -8.68
N ILE A 59 -12.85 -9.43 -8.18
CA ILE A 59 -12.25 -10.50 -9.00
C ILE A 59 -13.26 -11.61 -9.36
N TRP A 60 -14.37 -11.71 -8.63
CA TRP A 60 -15.42 -12.73 -8.86
C TRP A 60 -16.68 -12.22 -9.57
N PHE A 61 -16.68 -10.97 -10.04
CA PHE A 61 -17.73 -10.37 -10.87
C PHE A 61 -17.20 -10.08 -12.28
#